data_AF-A0A351NGJ0-F1
#
_entry.id   AF-A0A351NGJ0-F1
#
_cell.length_a   1.000
_cell.length_b   1.000
_cell.length_c   1.000
_cell.angle_alpha   90.00
_cell.angle_beta   90.00
_cell.angle_gamma   90.00
#
_symmetry.space_group_name_H-M   'P 1'
#
loop_
_entity.id
_entity.type
_entity.pdbx_description
1 polymer ?
#
loop_
_entity_poly.entity_id
_entity_poly.type
_entity_poly.pdbx_seq_one_letter_code
_entity_poly.pdbx_strand_id
1 'polypeptide(L)' 'MEVRAKKALGQHFLTDQGIAMTIVDSLTTEGVRDVLEIGPGMGV' A
#
# COMPACT_ATOMS: atom_id res chain seq x y z
N MET A 1 -0.76 19.84 -6.09
CA MET A 1 0.31 19.05 -6.73
C MET A 1 -0.35 17.75 -7.18
N GLU A 2 -0.43 17.51 -8.48
CA GLU A 2 -1.11 16.32 -9.02
C GLU A 2 -0.08 15.19 -9.15
N VAL A 3 -0.32 14.06 -8.49
CA VAL A 3 0.59 12.91 -8.54
C VAL A 3 0.27 12.08 -9.77
N ARG A 4 1.29 11.79 -10.59
CA ARG A 4 1.16 10.98 -11.80
C ARG A 4 2.04 9.73 -11.69
N ALA A 5 1.44 8.57 -11.91
CA ALA A 5 2.13 7.28 -11.91
C ALA A 5 3.20 7.22 -13.02
N LYS A 6 4.41 6.76 -12.66
CA LYS A 6 5.50 6.47 -13.60
C LYS A 6 5.46 4.99 -13.98
N LYS A 7 4.98 4.68 -15.18
CA LYS A 7 4.89 3.29 -15.68
C LYS A 7 6.25 2.57 -15.71
N ALA A 8 7.33 3.28 -16.02
CA ALA A 8 8.68 2.72 -16.01
C ALA A 8 9.12 2.21 -14.62
N LEU A 9 8.49 2.67 -13.55
CA LEU A 9 8.72 2.21 -12.18
C LEU A 9 7.68 1.20 -11.70
N GLY A 10 6.78 0.74 -12.58
CA GLY A 10 5.71 -0.19 -12.22
C GLY A 10 4.69 0.39 -11.24
N GLN A 11 4.54 1.71 -11.17
CA GLN A 11 3.61 2.34 -10.23
C GLN A 11 2.16 2.11 -10.68
N HIS A 12 1.45 1.28 -9.92
CA HIS A 12 0.01 1.08 -9.98
C HIS A 12 -0.55 1.37 -8.59
N PHE A 13 -1.22 2.51 -8.43
CA PHE A 13 -1.73 2.90 -7.12
C PHE A 13 -3.03 2.17 -6.82
N LEU A 14 -3.11 1.62 -5.61
CA LEU A 14 -4.36 1.13 -5.06
C LEU A 14 -5.26 2.35 -4.77
N THR A 15 -6.51 2.29 -5.22
CA THR A 15 -7.48 3.39 -5.04
C THR A 15 -8.66 2.99 -4.17
N ASP A 16 -8.74 1.71 -3.80
CA ASP A 16 -9.87 1.14 -3.05
C ASP A 16 -9.43 0.78 -1.63
N GLN A 17 -10.06 1.40 -0.64
CA GLN A 17 -9.74 1.20 0.78
C GLN A 17 -10.23 -0.14 1.33
N GLY A 18 -11.27 -0.75 0.74
CA GLY A 18 -11.74 -2.08 1.13
C GLY A 18 -10.74 -3.15 0.75
N ILE A 19 -10.12 -3.03 -0.43
CA ILE A 19 -9.01 -3.91 -0.84
C ILE A 19 -7.80 -3.69 0.08
N ALA A 20 -7.47 -2.44 0.45
CA ALA A 20 -6.39 -2.16 1.38
C ALA A 20 -6.59 -2.84 2.73
N MET A 21 -7.80 -2.73 3.30
CA MET A 21 -8.18 -3.42 4.54
C MET A 21 -8.04 -4.94 4.41
N THR A 22 -8.54 -5.51 3.31
CA THR A 22 -8.47 -6.96 3.06
C THR A 22 -7.02 -7.46 3.02
N ILE A 23 -6.10 -6.68 2.44
CA ILE A 23 -4.66 -7.00 2.43
C ILE A 23 -4.12 -7.04 3.85
N VAL A 24 -4.38 -6.01 4.66
CA VAL A 24 -3.90 -5.94 6.05
C VAL A 24 -4.49 -7.05 6.91
N ASP A 25 -5.79 -7.33 6.78
CA ASP A 25 -6.49 -8.40 7.51
C ASP A 25 -5.97 -9.79 7.14
N SER A 26 -5.37 -9.96 5.96
CA SER A 26 -4.75 -11.22 5.54
C SER A 26 -3.39 -11.48 6.17
N LEU A 27 -2.79 -10.49 6.85
CA LEU A 27 -1.49 -10.60 7.50
C LEU A 27 -1.64 -11.06 8.96
N THR A 28 -0.75 -11.93 9.42
CA THR A 28 -0.62 -12.23 10.85
C THR A 28 0.18 -11.13 11.53
N THR A 29 -0.49 -10.27 12.30
CA THR A 29 0.12 -9.07 12.89
C THR A 29 0.14 -9.06 14.42
N GLU A 30 -0.31 -10.13 15.08
CA GLU A 30 -0.33 -10.20 16.55
C GLU A 30 1.07 -9.98 17.15
N GLY A 31 1.20 -8.97 18.01
CA GLY A 31 2.46 -8.63 18.68
C GLY A 31 3.49 -7.89 17.80
N VAL A 32 3.18 -7.63 16.52
CA VAL A 32 4.03 -6.82 15.64
C VAL A 32 3.89 -5.34 16.02
N ARG A 33 5.03 -4.70 16.32
CA ARG A 33 5.08 -3.28 16.71
C ARG A 33 5.67 -2.38 15.64
N ASP A 34 6.54 -2.95 14.79
CA ASP A 34 7.26 -2.23 13.75
C ASP A 34 6.95 -2.85 12.39
N VAL A 35 6.65 -2.00 11.40
CA VAL A 35 6.31 -2.42 10.03
C VAL A 35 7.24 -1.72 9.05
N LEU A 36 7.73 -2.49 8.07
CA LEU A 36 8.45 -1.98 6.91
C LEU A 36 7.59 -2.15 5.66
N GLU A 37 7.19 -1.05 5.05
CA GLU A 37 6.44 -1.06 3.79
C GLU A 37 7.39 -0.86 2.59
N ILE A 38 7.21 -1.69 1.56
CA ILE A 38 7.98 -1.60 0.32
C ILE A 38 7.10 -1.05 -0.79
N GLY A 39 7.51 0.09 -1.36
CA GLY A 39 6.77 0.76 -2.42
C GLY A 39 5.46 1.41 -1.96
N PRO A 40 5.47 2.29 -0.92
CA PRO A 40 4.26 2.86 -0.34
C PRO A 40 3.45 3.76 -1.29
N GLY A 41 4.04 4.15 -2.43
CA GLY A 41 3.38 4.98 -3.43
C GLY A 41 2.90 6.31 -2.84
N MET A 42 1.59 6.55 -2.85
CA MET A 42 0.97 7.75 -2.27
C MET A 42 0.46 7.54 -0.84
N GLY A 43 0.50 6.30 -0.32
CA GLY A 43 -0.41 5.86 0.74
C GLY A 43 -1.85 5.71 0.23
N VAL A 44 -2.67 4.97 0.96
CA VAL A 44 -4.10 4.76 0.68
C VAL A 44 -4.94 5.00 1.94
#